data_AF-A0A373WBW8-F1
#
_entry.id   AF-A0A373WBW8-F1
#
_cell.length_a   1.000
_cell.length_b   1.000
_cell.length_c   1.000
_cell.angle_alpha   90.00
_cell.angle_beta   90.00
_cell.angle_gamma   90.00
#
_symmetry.space_group_name_H-M   'P 1'
#
loop_
_entity.id
_entity.type
_entity.pdbx_description
1 polymer ?
#
loop_
_entity_poly.entity_id
_entity_poly.type
_entity_poly.pdbx_seq_one_letter_code
_entity_poly.pdbx_strand_id
1 'polypeptide(L)' 'MKWLDNLASIKQLHKAGKCPYCGQENTDYRLLEISSGKGYGDVWCNDCKKPFHISRIEVSETDIREKQLPPELKY' A
#
# COMPACT_ATOMS: atom_id res chain seq x y z
N MET A 1 -10.18 -5.41 7.98
CA MET A 1 -9.86 -4.65 6.74
C MET A 1 -9.56 -5.65 5.63
N LYS A 2 -10.08 -5.48 4.41
CA LYS A 2 -9.86 -6.43 3.31
C LYS A 2 -8.38 -6.54 2.86
N TRP A 3 -7.60 -5.48 3.04
CA TRP A 3 -6.18 -5.42 2.67
C TRP A 3 -5.21 -5.85 3.79
N LEU A 4 -5.69 -6.41 4.91
CA LEU A 4 -4.87 -6.70 6.08
C LEU A 4 -3.64 -7.57 5.75
N ASP A 5 -3.82 -8.62 4.96
CA ASP A 5 -2.72 -9.52 4.57
C ASP A 5 -1.67 -8.82 3.71
N ASN A 6 -2.09 -7.81 2.93
CA ASN A 6 -1.15 -7.01 2.15
C ASN A 6 -0.30 -6.12 3.06
N LEU A 7 -0.85 -5.58 4.15
CA LEU A 7 -0.07 -4.80 5.12
C LEU A 7 1.04 -5.65 5.76
N ALA A 8 0.69 -6.89 6.16
CA ALA A 8 1.66 -7.83 6.70
C ALA A 8 2.75 -8.18 5.68
N SER A 9 2.36 -8.47 4.44
CA SER A 9 3.29 -8.75 3.33
C SER A 9 4.20 -7.55 3.01
N ILE A 10 3.67 -6.32 3.03
CA ILE A 10 4.47 -5.11 2.81
C ILE A 10 5.53 -4.96 3.90
N LYS A 11 5.17 -5.13 5.18
CA LYS A 11 6.11 -5.00 6.30
C LYS A 11 7.15 -6.12 6.37
N GLN A 12 6.81 -7.33 5.95
CA GLN A 12 7.73 -8.48 6.02
C GLN A 12 8.58 -8.65 4.77
N LEU A 13 7.97 -8.45 3.59
CA LEU A 13 8.54 -8.84 2.30
C LEU A 13 8.75 -7.65 1.36
N HIS A 14 8.40 -6.42 1.77
CA HIS A 14 8.43 -5.23 0.93
C HIS A 14 7.64 -5.39 -0.38
N LYS A 15 6.58 -6.20 -0.36
CA LYS A 15 5.74 -6.52 -1.51
C LYS A 15 4.26 -6.55 -1.13
N ALA A 16 3.39 -5.99 -1.96
CA ALA A 16 1.95 -6.17 -1.83
C ALA A 16 1.53 -7.61 -2.22
N GLY A 17 0.56 -8.15 -1.50
CA GLY A 17 -0.02 -9.48 -1.73
C GLY A 17 -1.15 -9.46 -2.76
N LYS A 18 -2.02 -10.48 -2.75
CA LYS A 18 -3.17 -10.56 -3.66
C LYS A 18 -4.22 -9.49 -3.38
N CYS A 19 -4.86 -8.99 -4.44
CA CYS A 19 -6.00 -8.10 -4.31
C CYS A 19 -7.18 -8.82 -3.65
N PRO A 20 -7.75 -8.30 -2.56
CA PRO A 20 -8.86 -8.94 -1.85
C PRO A 20 -10.23 -8.77 -2.55
N TYR A 21 -10.25 -8.10 -3.71
CA TYR A 21 -11.48 -7.87 -4.48
C TYR A 21 -11.56 -8.68 -5.77
N CYS A 22 -10.45 -8.80 -6.51
CA CYS A 22 -10.42 -9.55 -7.77
C CYS A 22 -9.45 -10.74 -7.77
N GLY A 23 -8.70 -10.96 -6.69
CA GLY A 23 -7.74 -12.08 -6.57
C GLY A 23 -6.43 -11.92 -7.35
N GLN A 24 -6.29 -10.87 -8.14
CA GLN A 24 -5.08 -10.63 -8.94
C GLN A 24 -3.86 -10.28 -8.09
N GLU A 25 -2.68 -10.67 -8.57
CA GLU A 25 -1.38 -10.41 -7.93
C GLU A 25 -0.73 -9.10 -8.35
N ASN A 26 -1.29 -8.42 -9.36
CA ASN A 26 -0.80 -7.14 -9.85
C ASN A 26 -1.31 -6.00 -8.93
N THR A 27 -0.81 -6.03 -7.70
CA THR A 27 -1.02 -5.02 -6.67
C THR A 27 0.26 -4.24 -6.45
N ASP A 28 0.10 -3.05 -5.90
CA ASP A 28 1.21 -2.18 -5.64
C ASP A 28 0.90 -1.28 -4.43
N TYR A 29 1.93 -0.61 -3.93
CA TYR A 29 1.83 0.21 -2.73
C TYR A 29 2.82 1.36 -2.73
N ARG A 30 2.57 2.34 -1.87
CA ARG A 30 3.52 3.38 -1.48
C ARG A 30 3.48 3.57 0.02
N LEU A 31 4.62 3.91 0.61
CA LEU A 31 4.74 4.34 2.00
C LEU A 31 5.52 5.65 2.01
N LEU A 32 4.97 6.66 2.68
CA LEU A 32 5.52 8.02 2.73
C LEU A 32 5.66 8.44 4.18
N GLU A 33 6.81 8.99 4.54
CA GLU A 33 7.00 9.66 5.83
C GLU A 33 6.42 11.08 5.78
N ILE A 34 5.75 11.49 6.86
CA ILE A 34 5.36 12.89 7.10
C ILE A 34 6.35 13.53 8.05
N SER A 35 6.62 12.88 9.19
CA SER A 35 7.51 13.42 10.22
C SER A 35 7.91 12.35 11.24
N SER A 36 9.19 12.31 11.61
CA SER A 36 9.69 11.59 12.80
C SER A 36 9.27 10.12 12.84
N GLY A 37 9.47 9.40 11.74
CA GLY A 37 9.12 7.99 11.60
C GLY A 37 7.62 7.72 11.52
N LYS A 38 6.78 8.76 11.37
CA LYS A 38 5.34 8.63 11.17
C LYS A 38 4.96 9.03 9.76
N GLY A 39 4.10 8.21 9.17
CA GLY A 39 3.73 8.34 7.78
C GLY A 39 2.32 7.88 7.48
N TYR A 40 2.08 7.73 6.18
CA TYR A 40 0.89 7.10 5.62
C TYR A 40 1.29 6.26 4.41
N GLY A 41 0.38 5.42 3.97
CA GLY A 41 0.59 4.62 2.78
C GLY A 41 -0.70 4.43 2.01
N ASP A 42 -0.55 3.91 0.80
CA ASP A 42 -1.65 3.46 -0.01
C ASP A 42 -1.28 2.10 -0.59
N VAL A 43 -2.25 1.20 -0.65
CA VAL A 43 -2.15 -0.09 -1.35
C VAL A 43 -3.27 -0.18 -2.36
N TRP A 44 -2.99 -0.67 -3.57
CA TRP A 44 -3.98 -0.73 -4.63
C TRP A 44 -3.77 -1.93 -5.55
N CYS A 45 -4.80 -2.25 -6.33
CA CYS A 45 -4.74 -3.21 -7.42
C CYS A 45 -4.69 -2.48 -8.75
N ASN A 46 -3.71 -2.82 -9.60
CA ASN A 46 -3.56 -2.23 -10.92
C ASN A 46 -4.60 -2.73 -11.93
N ASP A 47 -5.32 -3.83 -11.66
CA ASP A 47 -6.34 -4.36 -12.57
C ASP A 47 -7.73 -3.81 -12.24
N CYS A 48 -8.24 -4.05 -11.03
CA CYS A 48 -9.58 -3.59 -10.64
C CYS A 48 -9.62 -2.14 -10.16
N LYS A 49 -8.44 -1.50 -10.02
CA LYS A 49 -8.23 -0.10 -9.62
C LYS A 49 -8.78 0.25 -8.24
N LYS A 50 -9.05 -0.75 -7.37
CA LYS A 50 -9.48 -0.50 -5.99
C LYS A 50 -8.25 -0.18 -5.12
N PRO A 51 -8.22 1.00 -4.46
CA PRO A 51 -7.19 1.35 -3.51
C PRO A 51 -7.63 1.08 -2.06
N PHE A 52 -6.73 1.33 -1.14
CA PHE A 52 -6.99 1.51 0.28
C PHE A 52 -5.91 2.39 0.90
N HIS A 53 -6.35 3.46 1.56
CA HIS A 53 -5.49 4.40 2.26
C HIS A 53 -5.21 3.94 3.68
N ILE A 54 -3.95 4.01 4.10
CA ILE A 54 -3.46 3.57 5.40
C ILE A 54 -2.93 4.81 6.14
N SER A 55 -3.74 5.33 7.06
CA SER A 55 -3.35 6.47 7.88
C SER A 55 -2.49 6.03 9.06
N ARG A 56 -1.54 6.87 9.49
CA ARG A 56 -0.80 6.76 10.76
C ARG A 56 -0.04 5.44 10.90
N ILE A 57 0.94 5.25 10.04
CA ILE A 57 1.88 4.12 10.14
C ILE A 57 3.21 4.60 10.71
N GLU A 58 3.88 3.70 11.42
CA GLU A 58 5.30 3.84 11.69
C GLU A 58 6.08 3.40 10.45
N VAL A 59 7.04 4.22 10.04
CA VAL A 59 7.91 4.00 8.88
C VAL A 59 9.34 4.25 9.29
N SER A 60 10.25 3.36 8.87
CA SER A 60 11.68 3.63 8.85
C SER A 60 12.11 4.06 7.44
N GLU A 61 13.32 4.60 7.30
CA GLU A 61 13.89 4.96 5.99
C GLU A 61 13.87 3.79 5.00
N THR A 62 14.05 2.55 5.48
CA THR A 62 14.01 1.34 4.65
C THR A 62 12.60 0.97 4.17
N ASP A 63 11.56 1.42 4.89
CA ASP A 63 10.16 1.19 4.52
C ASP A 63 9.69 2.17 3.43
N ILE A 64 10.34 3.34 3.31
CA ILE A 64 9.88 4.41 2.44
C ILE A 64 9.93 3.95 0.99
N ARG A 65 8.78 4.07 0.33
CA ARG A 65 8.63 3.78 -1.09
C ARG A 65 7.82 4.88 -1.72
N GLU A 66 8.53 5.89 -2.20
CA GLU A 66 7.93 7.02 -2.88
C GLU A 66 7.46 6.60 -4.28
N LYS A 67 6.15 6.62 -4.48
CA LYS A 67 5.53 6.36 -5.78
C LYS A 67 4.34 7.27 -5.99
N GLN A 68 4.20 7.78 -7.20
CA GLN A 68 2.99 8.51 -7.61
C GLN A 68 1.80 7.55 -7.62
N LEU A 69 0.67 8.01 -7.07
CA LEU A 69 -0.57 7.27 -7.16
C LEU A 69 -1.08 7.29 -8.61
N PRO A 70 -1.52 6.13 -9.15
CA PRO A 70 -2.22 6.11 -10.42
C PRO A 70 -3.51 6.97 -10.34
N PRO A 71 -3.76 7.87 -11.31
CA PRO A 71 -4.95 8.74 -11.29
C PRO A 71 -6.27 7.98 -11.48
N GLU A 72 -6.24 6.76 -12.01
CA GLU A 72 -7.42 5.96 -12.33
C GLU A 72 -7.97 5.12 -11.14
N LEU A 73 -7.42 5.30 -9.95
CA LEU A 73 -7.86 4.61 -8.74
C LEU A 73 -9.28 5.01 -8.32
N LYS A 74 -10.06 4.01 -7.89
CA LYS A 74 -11.48 4.12 -7.51
C LYS A 74 -11.62 4.16 -5.99
N TYR A 75 -11.36 5.33 -5.39
CA TYR A 75 -11.59 5.59 -3.96
C TYR A 75 -13.07 5.47 -3.57
#